data_AF-A0A7M2YV20-F1
#
_entry.id   AF-A0A7M2YV20-F1
#
_cell.length_a   1.000
_cell.length_b   1.000
_cell.length_c   1.000
_cell.angle_alpha   90.00
_cell.angle_beta   90.00
_cell.angle_gamma   90.00
#
_symmetry.space_group_name_H-M   'P 1'
#
loop_
_entity.id
_entity.type
_entity.pdbx_description
1 polymer ?
#
loop_
_entity_poly.entity_id
_entity_poly.type
_entity_poly.pdbx_seq_one_letter_code
_entity_poly.pdbx_strand_id
1 'polypeptide(L)'
;MVGSTRGRVRRMRFVAPLSALVAAGLIAAAAFGSSGGAATSNAQAQEIAKLRAQLALTQQDARLWQQLVQNFRPAKGLGLNSMSDHEVLMLPSGLLMALHFDSMNLAKAKNLNWVAVGIPGVFTKADQARVNKLYGPGVTHFHDLKTDVHGGKPGTKGVWFIHIGARNFTSPFGKVTQGKIDPNFMPTIPPK
;
A
#
# COMPACT_ATOMS: atom_id res chain seq x y z
N MET A 1 -41.50 19.33 -44.81
CA MET A 1 -42.65 18.53 -45.24
C MET A 1 -43.03 17.55 -44.16
N VAL A 2 -44.34 17.40 -43.96
CA VAL A 2 -45.03 16.75 -42.83
C VAL A 2 -45.17 15.24 -43.05
N GLY A 3 -45.19 14.46 -41.96
CA GLY A 3 -45.68 13.07 -41.89
C GLY A 3 -45.23 12.42 -40.57
N SER A 4 -45.91 12.60 -39.44
CA SER A 4 -47.17 11.97 -38.95
C SER A 4 -47.05 10.52 -38.44
N THR A 5 -47.03 10.44 -37.10
CA THR A 5 -47.64 9.50 -36.12
C THR A 5 -47.70 7.97 -36.31
N ARG A 6 -47.21 7.25 -35.28
CA ARG A 6 -47.88 6.25 -34.39
C ARG A 6 -46.78 5.77 -33.42
N GLY A 7 -46.84 5.95 -32.10
CA GLY A 7 -47.85 5.45 -31.18
C GLY A 7 -47.36 4.15 -30.53
N ARG A 8 -46.67 4.21 -29.38
CA ARG A 8 -46.70 3.12 -28.38
C ARG A 8 -46.32 3.59 -26.97
N VAL A 9 -47.02 2.98 -26.03
CA VAL A 9 -47.37 3.45 -24.71
C VAL A 9 -46.39 2.94 -23.63
N ARG A 10 -46.22 3.79 -22.61
CA ARG A 10 -45.66 3.59 -21.27
C ARG A 10 -45.64 2.15 -20.72
N ARG A 11 -44.55 1.83 -20.03
CA ARG A 11 -44.60 1.11 -18.74
C ARG A 11 -43.67 1.78 -17.73
N MET A 12 -44.21 2.76 -16.98
CA MET A 12 -43.65 3.16 -15.69
C MET A 12 -43.90 2.00 -14.72
N ARG A 13 -42.83 1.45 -14.15
CA ARG A 13 -42.94 0.49 -13.06
C ARG A 13 -43.28 1.27 -11.79
N PHE A 14 -44.52 1.10 -11.33
CA PHE A 14 -44.96 1.56 -10.02
C PHE A 14 -44.21 0.77 -8.95
N VAL A 15 -43.50 1.50 -8.09
CA VAL A 15 -43.00 1.00 -6.81
C VAL A 15 -44.19 1.09 -5.84
N ALA A 16 -44.69 -0.06 -5.39
CA ALA A 16 -45.63 -0.13 -4.28
C ALA A 16 -44.86 -0.48 -3.00
N PRO A 17 -45.04 0.26 -1.90
CA PRO A 17 -44.52 -0.16 -0.60
C PRO A 17 -45.50 -1.18 0.02
N LEU A 18 -45.06 -2.44 0.14
CA LEU A 18 -45.75 -3.42 0.99
C LEU A 18 -45.34 -3.16 2.45
N SER A 19 -46.09 -2.28 3.10
CA SER A 19 -46.17 -2.20 4.56
C SER A 19 -47.46 -2.88 5.00
N ALA A 20 -47.38 -3.60 6.12
CA ALA A 20 -48.46 -4.28 6.87
C ALA A 20 -48.83 -5.70 6.41
N LEU A 21 -48.26 -6.70 7.10
CA LEU A 21 -48.98 -7.76 7.84
C LEU A 21 -48.03 -8.91 8.22
N VAL A 22 -47.22 -8.71 9.28
CA VAL A 22 -46.67 -9.81 10.08
C VAL A 22 -46.79 -9.42 11.55
N ALA A 23 -48.02 -9.33 12.05
CA ALA A 23 -48.30 -9.04 13.46
C ALA A 23 -49.30 -10.03 14.08
N ALA A 24 -49.52 -11.20 13.47
CA ALA A 24 -50.47 -12.20 13.96
C ALA A 24 -49.90 -13.63 14.03
N GLY A 25 -48.58 -13.78 14.19
CA GLY A 25 -47.92 -15.09 14.34
C GLY A 25 -47.13 -15.29 15.63
N LEU A 26 -47.05 -14.29 16.52
CA LEU A 26 -46.14 -14.30 17.67
C LEU A 26 -46.77 -14.77 19.00
N ILE A 27 -47.99 -15.31 19.01
CA ILE A 27 -48.64 -15.74 20.26
C ILE A 27 -48.66 -17.27 20.44
N ALA A 28 -48.26 -18.07 19.44
CA ALA A 28 -48.32 -19.54 19.52
C ALA A 28 -46.96 -20.27 19.64
N ALA A 29 -45.86 -19.55 19.87
CA ALA A 29 -44.51 -20.16 20.01
C ALA A 29 -43.82 -19.82 21.34
N ALA A 30 -44.54 -19.28 22.32
CA ALA A 30 -43.98 -18.93 23.64
C ALA A 30 -44.00 -20.08 24.65
N ALA A 31 -44.46 -21.28 24.30
CA ALA A 31 -44.60 -22.39 25.25
C ALA A 31 -43.55 -23.49 25.13
N PHE A 32 -42.87 -23.68 23.98
CA PHE A 32 -41.88 -24.76 23.82
C PHE A 32 -40.80 -24.38 22.80
N GLY A 33 -39.69 -23.77 23.25
CA GLY A 33 -38.53 -23.50 22.39
C GLY A 33 -37.61 -22.35 22.81
N SER A 34 -37.41 -22.10 24.11
CA SER A 34 -36.65 -20.94 24.59
C SER A 34 -35.12 -21.11 24.60
N SER A 35 -34.56 -22.24 24.15
CA SER A 35 -33.10 -22.45 24.14
C SER A 35 -32.41 -22.08 22.82
N GLY A 36 -33.13 -22.04 21.70
CA GLY A 36 -32.54 -21.77 20.37
C GLY A 36 -32.41 -20.29 19.98
N GLY A 37 -33.38 -19.45 20.39
CA GLY A 37 -33.41 -18.01 20.06
C GLY A 37 -32.42 -17.15 20.86
N ALA A 38 -32.21 -17.50 22.15
CA ALA A 38 -31.24 -16.81 23.01
C ALA A 38 -29.78 -17.17 22.64
N ALA A 39 -29.54 -18.41 22.21
CA ALA A 39 -28.22 -18.84 21.76
C ALA A 39 -27.83 -18.15 20.43
N THR A 40 -28.77 -18.00 19.49
CA THR A 40 -28.56 -17.30 18.22
C THR A 40 -28.39 -15.78 18.41
N SER A 41 -29.15 -15.15 19.31
CA SER A 41 -28.96 -13.72 19.65
C SER A 41 -27.62 -13.45 20.34
N ASN A 42 -27.16 -14.36 21.20
CA ASN A 42 -25.86 -14.25 21.87
C ASN A 42 -24.69 -14.43 20.88
N ALA A 43 -24.78 -15.37 19.94
CA ALA A 43 -23.78 -15.55 18.90
C ALA A 43 -23.70 -14.32 17.97
N GLN A 44 -24.85 -13.74 17.59
CA GLN A 44 -24.89 -12.50 16.80
C GLN A 44 -24.30 -11.31 17.56
N ALA A 45 -24.60 -11.17 18.85
CA ALA A 45 -24.03 -10.11 19.69
C ALA A 45 -22.50 -10.23 19.83
N GLN A 46 -21.99 -11.45 19.96
CA GLN A 46 -20.55 -11.74 19.99
C GLN A 46 -19.88 -11.38 18.66
N GLU A 47 -20.47 -11.75 17.53
CA GLU A 47 -19.93 -11.40 16.21
C GLU A 47 -19.94 -9.89 15.97
N ILE A 48 -21.00 -9.18 16.37
CA ILE A 48 -21.05 -7.70 16.30
C ILE A 48 -19.95 -7.08 17.16
N ALA A 49 -19.72 -7.59 18.38
CA ALA A 49 -18.65 -7.11 19.25
C ALA A 49 -17.26 -7.33 18.63
N LYS A 50 -17.03 -8.50 18.04
CA LYS A 50 -15.79 -8.84 17.33
C LYS A 50 -15.55 -7.93 16.13
N LEU A 51 -16.57 -7.71 15.30
CA LEU A 51 -16.48 -6.82 14.13
C LEU A 51 -16.20 -5.37 14.56
N ARG A 52 -16.81 -4.89 15.64
CA ARG A 52 -16.52 -3.55 16.20
C ARG A 52 -15.08 -3.43 16.68
N ALA A 53 -14.55 -4.45 17.35
CA ALA A 53 -13.16 -4.49 17.77
C ALA A 53 -12.20 -4.48 16.58
N GLN A 54 -12.47 -5.29 15.55
CA GLN A 54 -11.66 -5.32 14.34
C GLN A 54 -11.71 -3.99 13.56
N LEU A 55 -12.88 -3.35 13.50
CA LEU A 55 -13.03 -2.03 12.89
C LEU A 55 -12.20 -0.97 13.64
N ALA A 56 -12.24 -0.98 14.97
CA ALA A 56 -11.47 -0.04 15.79
C ALA A 56 -9.96 -0.19 15.55
N LEU A 57 -9.46 -1.44 15.49
CA LEU A 57 -8.06 -1.72 15.15
C LEU A 57 -7.70 -1.23 13.74
N THR A 58 -8.53 -1.54 12.75
CA THR A 58 -8.32 -1.10 11.36
C THR A 58 -8.29 0.42 11.24
N GLN A 59 -9.17 1.12 11.95
CA GLN A 59 -9.20 2.59 11.99
C GLN A 59 -7.96 3.17 12.66
N GLN A 60 -7.44 2.51 13.70
CA GLN A 60 -6.18 2.88 14.33
C GLN A 60 -5.02 2.73 13.36
N ASP A 61 -4.88 1.58 12.71
CA ASP A 61 -3.80 1.32 11.74
C ASP A 61 -3.86 2.30 10.56
N ALA A 62 -5.05 2.56 10.02
CA ALA A 62 -5.24 3.54 8.96
C ALA A 62 -4.80 4.94 9.37
N ARG A 63 -5.13 5.36 10.61
CA ARG A 63 -4.71 6.65 11.15
C ARG A 63 -3.20 6.73 11.31
N LEU A 64 -2.57 5.70 11.88
CA LEU A 64 -1.11 5.65 12.04
C LEU A 64 -0.39 5.66 10.68
N TRP A 65 -0.90 4.92 9.70
CA TRP A 65 -0.40 4.93 8.34
C TRP A 65 -0.49 6.32 7.72
N GLN A 66 -1.64 6.98 7.81
CA GLN A 66 -1.82 8.35 7.32
C GLN A 66 -0.84 9.32 7.97
N GLN A 67 -0.66 9.24 9.30
CA GLN A 67 0.30 10.07 10.04
C GLN A 67 1.75 9.84 9.61
N LEU A 68 2.11 8.61 9.23
CA LEU A 68 3.43 8.28 8.69
C LEU A 68 3.60 8.86 7.28
N VAL A 69 2.73 8.46 6.34
CA VAL A 69 2.93 8.73 4.91
C VAL A 69 2.69 10.19 4.51
N GLN A 70 1.96 10.99 5.30
CA GLN A 70 1.79 12.42 5.03
C GLN A 70 3.12 13.20 5.01
N ASN A 71 4.19 12.66 5.60
CA ASN A 71 5.53 13.26 5.57
C ASN A 71 6.32 12.88 4.31
N PHE A 72 5.84 11.89 3.55
CA PHE A 72 6.45 11.45 2.31
C PHE A 72 5.86 12.23 1.13
N ARG A 73 6.63 12.31 0.05
CA ARG A 73 6.23 12.92 -1.21
C ARG A 73 6.47 11.96 -2.36
N PRO A 74 5.61 11.94 -3.39
CA PRO A 74 5.84 11.08 -4.55
C PRO A 74 7.16 11.45 -5.21
N ALA A 75 8.03 10.47 -5.46
CA ALA A 75 9.33 10.67 -6.11
C ALA A 75 9.18 11.35 -7.49
N LYS A 76 8.12 11.00 -8.23
CA LYS A 76 7.75 11.66 -9.49
C LYS A 76 7.55 13.17 -9.34
N GLY A 77 6.99 13.62 -8.22
CA GLY A 77 6.83 15.05 -7.90
C GLY A 77 8.14 15.79 -7.62
N LEU A 78 9.24 15.05 -7.45
CA LEU A 78 10.61 15.55 -7.32
C LEU A 78 11.40 15.47 -8.63
N GLY A 79 10.77 15.04 -9.73
CA GLY A 79 11.42 14.83 -11.02
C GLY A 79 12.07 13.46 -11.21
N LEU A 80 11.93 12.54 -10.24
CA LEU A 80 12.46 11.17 -10.29
C LEU A 80 11.43 10.24 -10.93
N ASN A 81 11.40 10.19 -12.26
CA ASN A 81 10.44 9.41 -13.02
C ASN A 81 10.76 7.91 -12.99
N SER A 82 12.05 7.56 -12.97
CA SER A 82 12.51 6.17 -12.85
C SER A 82 12.11 5.52 -11.52
N MET A 83 11.82 6.35 -10.51
CA MET A 83 11.36 5.96 -9.18
C MET A 83 9.88 6.28 -8.94
N SER A 84 9.03 6.36 -9.98
CA SER A 84 7.64 6.81 -9.82
C SER A 84 6.73 5.89 -8.99
N ASP A 85 7.18 4.68 -8.69
CA ASP A 85 6.66 3.73 -7.70
C ASP A 85 7.09 4.03 -6.25
N HIS A 86 7.77 5.15 -5.98
CA HIS A 86 8.23 5.51 -4.64
C HIS A 86 7.49 6.71 -4.03
N GLU A 87 7.22 6.59 -2.74
CA GLU A 87 6.99 7.73 -1.83
C GLU A 87 8.28 7.98 -1.04
N VAL A 88 8.75 9.22 -0.96
CA VAL A 88 10.08 9.56 -0.41
C VAL A 88 9.98 10.59 0.71
N LEU A 89 10.68 10.32 1.81
CA LEU A 89 10.97 11.26 2.89
C LEU A 89 12.47 11.58 2.86
N MET A 90 12.83 12.82 2.55
CA MET A 90 14.21 13.28 2.48
C MET A 90 14.52 14.23 3.64
N LEU A 91 15.59 13.97 4.38
CA LEU A 91 16.07 14.82 5.46
C LEU A 91 17.02 15.90 4.92
N PRO A 92 17.22 17.03 5.63
CA PRO A 92 18.18 18.06 5.25
C PRO A 92 19.63 17.56 5.10
N SER A 93 19.99 16.46 5.78
CA SER A 93 21.29 15.81 5.65
C SER A 93 21.49 15.07 4.32
N GLY A 94 20.43 14.92 3.52
CA GLY A 94 20.39 14.11 2.31
C GLY A 94 20.10 12.63 2.56
N LEU A 95 20.06 12.17 3.82
CA LEU A 95 19.50 10.87 4.16
C LEU A 95 18.05 10.82 3.72
N LEU A 96 17.62 9.72 3.12
CA LEU A 96 16.24 9.55 2.70
C LEU A 96 15.72 8.16 3.01
N MET A 97 14.41 8.09 3.24
CA MET A 97 13.65 6.86 3.31
C MET A 97 12.71 6.84 2.11
N ALA A 98 12.59 5.69 1.45
CA ALA A 98 11.66 5.52 0.35
C ALA A 98 10.78 4.28 0.55
N LEU A 99 9.49 4.44 0.35
CA LEU A 99 8.51 3.36 0.33
C LEU A 99 8.31 2.97 -1.13
N HIS A 100 8.68 1.74 -1.49
CA HIS A 100 8.63 1.24 -2.86
C HIS A 100 7.43 0.30 -3.02
N PHE A 101 6.51 0.68 -3.89
CA PHE A 101 5.26 -0.03 -4.15
C PHE A 101 5.30 -0.96 -5.37
N ASP A 102 4.32 -1.84 -5.51
CA ASP A 102 4.23 -2.81 -6.61
C ASP A 102 3.79 -2.24 -7.98
N SER A 103 3.69 -0.91 -8.12
CA SER A 103 3.21 -0.26 -9.32
C SER A 103 3.83 1.13 -9.50
N MET A 104 4.35 1.42 -10.70
CA MET A 104 4.79 2.75 -11.14
C MET A 104 3.68 3.81 -11.13
N ASN A 105 2.43 3.36 -11.07
CA ASN A 105 1.30 4.22 -10.76
C ASN A 105 0.85 3.95 -9.31
N LEU A 106 1.20 4.84 -8.40
CA LEU A 106 0.89 4.73 -6.96
C LEU A 106 -0.62 4.62 -6.69
N ALA A 107 -1.48 5.23 -7.50
CA ALA A 107 -2.93 5.10 -7.36
C ALA A 107 -3.46 3.69 -7.71
N LYS A 108 -2.64 2.87 -8.37
CA LYS A 108 -2.92 1.46 -8.70
C LYS A 108 -2.13 0.48 -7.81
N ALA A 109 -1.25 0.98 -6.95
CA ALA A 109 -0.47 0.13 -6.06
C ALA A 109 -1.39 -0.60 -5.08
N LYS A 110 -1.09 -1.87 -4.86
CA LYS A 110 -1.81 -2.73 -3.91
C LYS A 110 -0.92 -3.15 -2.75
N ASN A 111 0.39 -3.13 -2.94
CA ASN A 111 1.33 -3.61 -1.95
C ASN A 111 2.52 -2.67 -1.80
N LEU A 112 2.97 -2.50 -0.55
CA LEU A 112 4.32 -2.06 -0.25
C LEU A 112 5.27 -3.25 -0.44
N ASN A 113 6.26 -3.11 -1.31
CA ASN A 113 7.22 -4.17 -1.63
C ASN A 113 8.52 -4.02 -0.84
N TRP A 114 9.11 -2.82 -0.83
CA TRP A 114 10.32 -2.54 -0.07
C TRP A 114 10.20 -1.25 0.76
N VAL A 115 10.95 -1.20 1.85
CA VAL A 115 11.36 0.03 2.52
C VAL A 115 12.85 0.22 2.23
N ALA A 116 13.21 1.34 1.62
CA ALA A 116 14.58 1.64 1.25
C ALA A 116 15.15 2.77 2.09
N VAL A 117 16.43 2.67 2.44
CA VAL A 117 17.21 3.74 3.08
C VAL A 117 18.27 4.19 2.08
N GLY A 118 18.20 5.46 1.69
CA GLY A 118 19.15 6.12 0.80
C GLY A 118 20.16 6.94 1.61
N ILE A 119 21.44 6.66 1.39
CA ILE A 119 22.56 7.27 2.09
C ILE A 119 23.39 8.08 1.09
N PRO A 120 23.58 9.41 1.31
CA PRO A 120 24.39 10.23 0.43
C PRO A 120 25.81 9.69 0.23
N GLY A 121 26.26 9.75 -1.01
CA GLY A 121 27.58 9.29 -1.38
C GLY A 121 27.97 9.62 -2.80
N VAL A 122 29.03 8.96 -3.24
CA VAL A 122 29.52 9.00 -4.60
C VAL A 122 29.64 7.60 -5.19
N PHE A 123 29.48 7.48 -6.50
CA PHE A 123 29.51 6.19 -7.16
C PHE A 123 30.94 5.67 -7.35
N THR A 124 31.51 5.10 -6.28
CA THR A 124 32.82 4.43 -6.27
C THR A 124 32.81 3.25 -5.30
N LYS A 125 33.70 2.28 -5.52
CA LYS A 125 33.85 1.10 -4.65
C LYS A 125 34.31 1.50 -3.24
N ALA A 126 35.19 2.48 -3.15
CA ALA A 126 35.66 3.02 -1.87
C ALA A 126 34.51 3.64 -1.06
N ASP A 127 33.61 4.38 -1.71
CA ASP A 127 32.49 5.01 -1.03
C ASP A 127 31.41 3.99 -0.63
N GLN A 128 31.11 3.00 -1.49
CA GLN A 128 30.24 1.88 -1.11
C GLN A 128 30.77 1.16 0.13
N ALA A 129 32.09 0.92 0.21
CA ALA A 129 32.73 0.32 1.37
C ALA A 129 32.63 1.22 2.62
N ARG A 130 32.80 2.54 2.46
CA ARG A 130 32.59 3.52 3.53
C ARG A 130 31.15 3.43 4.08
N VAL A 131 30.15 3.42 3.20
CA VAL A 131 28.74 3.34 3.63
C VAL A 131 28.47 2.01 4.34
N ASN A 132 28.90 0.88 3.78
CA ASN A 132 28.75 -0.43 4.44
C ASN A 132 29.45 -0.50 5.81
N LYS A 133 30.58 0.20 5.99
CA LYS A 133 31.26 0.29 7.29
C LYS A 133 30.46 1.09 8.32
N LEU A 134 29.77 2.14 7.89
CA LEU A 134 29.04 3.05 8.78
C LEU A 134 27.64 2.56 9.14
N TYR A 135 26.93 1.96 8.19
CA TYR A 135 25.52 1.61 8.32
C TYR A 135 25.25 0.10 8.32
N GLY A 136 26.31 -0.71 8.19
CA GLY A 136 26.22 -2.16 8.04
C GLY A 136 26.20 -2.60 6.58
N PRO A 137 26.47 -3.88 6.31
CA PRO A 137 26.48 -4.41 4.95
C PRO A 137 25.07 -4.41 4.34
N GLY A 138 24.99 -4.28 3.03
CA GLY A 138 23.72 -4.43 2.29
C GLY A 138 23.44 -3.32 1.29
N VAL A 139 24.35 -2.37 1.13
CA VAL A 139 24.29 -1.40 0.03
C VAL A 139 24.57 -2.10 -1.28
N THR A 140 23.55 -2.21 -2.13
CA THR A 140 23.64 -2.90 -3.43
C THR A 140 23.32 -2.00 -4.61
N HIS A 141 22.59 -0.92 -4.39
CA HIS A 141 22.07 -0.06 -5.45
C HIS A 141 22.51 1.39 -5.27
N PHE A 142 22.75 2.10 -6.36
CA PHE A 142 23.11 3.52 -6.37
C PHE A 142 22.22 4.25 -7.35
N HIS A 143 21.82 5.46 -6.99
CA HIS A 143 21.02 6.32 -7.84
C HIS A 143 21.61 7.73 -7.91
N ASP A 144 21.83 8.22 -9.12
CA ASP A 144 22.04 9.64 -9.38
C ASP A 144 20.66 10.31 -9.35
N LEU A 145 20.38 11.07 -8.29
CA LEU A 145 19.10 11.77 -8.14
C LEU A 145 18.99 13.02 -9.04
N LYS A 146 20.11 13.51 -9.57
CA LYS A 146 20.12 14.69 -10.45
C LYS A 146 19.73 14.30 -11.87
N THR A 147 20.25 13.19 -12.37
CA THR A 147 19.97 12.72 -13.74
C THR A 147 18.95 11.59 -13.80
N ASP A 148 18.44 11.15 -12.65
CA ASP A 148 17.42 10.11 -12.54
C ASP A 148 17.86 8.77 -13.18
N VAL A 149 19.08 8.31 -12.87
CA VAL A 149 19.62 7.04 -13.40
C VAL A 149 20.24 6.16 -12.32
N HIS A 150 20.21 4.86 -12.57
CA HIS A 150 20.91 3.87 -11.75
C HIS A 150 22.42 3.90 -12.03
N GLY A 151 23.22 3.95 -10.98
CA GLY A 151 24.67 4.07 -11.06
C GLY A 151 25.12 5.45 -11.52
N GLY A 152 26.23 5.51 -12.26
CA GLY A 152 26.80 6.75 -12.75
C GLY A 152 28.22 6.59 -13.26
N LYS A 153 28.88 7.72 -13.54
CA LYS A 153 30.32 7.75 -13.79
C LYS A 153 31.07 7.67 -12.45
N PRO A 154 32.36 7.30 -12.44
CA PRO A 154 33.17 7.36 -11.23
C PRO A 154 33.05 8.72 -10.54
N GLY A 155 32.68 8.72 -9.26
CA GLY A 155 32.53 9.95 -8.47
C GLY A 155 31.22 10.71 -8.66
N THR A 156 30.27 10.20 -9.46
CA THR A 156 28.91 10.76 -9.55
C THR A 156 28.30 10.88 -8.15
N LYS A 157 27.76 12.05 -7.80
CA LYS A 157 27.05 12.27 -6.53
C LYS A 157 25.64 11.70 -6.62
N GLY A 158 25.20 11.08 -5.54
CA GLY A 158 23.88 10.44 -5.49
C GLY A 158 23.66 9.77 -4.15
N VAL A 159 22.88 8.70 -4.16
CA VAL A 159 22.54 7.94 -2.95
C VAL A 159 22.78 6.45 -3.14
N TRP A 160 23.37 5.85 -2.12
CA TRP A 160 23.49 4.42 -1.93
C TRP A 160 22.26 3.89 -1.21
N PHE A 161 21.64 2.85 -1.76
CA PHE A 161 20.41 2.29 -1.23
C PHE A 161 20.61 0.92 -0.60
N ILE A 162 19.95 0.73 0.53
CA ILE A 162 19.67 -0.55 1.15
C ILE A 162 18.17 -0.79 0.99
N HIS A 163 17.77 -1.90 0.38
CA HIS A 163 16.36 -2.28 0.19
C HIS A 163 15.98 -3.38 1.17
N ILE A 164 14.93 -3.17 1.96
CA ILE A 164 14.43 -4.14 2.94
C ILE A 164 13.05 -4.60 2.48
N GLY A 165 12.83 -5.92 2.39
CA GLY A 165 11.52 -6.47 2.03
C GLY A 165 10.45 -6.09 3.04
N ALA A 166 9.38 -5.41 2.61
CA ALA A 166 8.24 -5.09 3.46
C ALA A 166 7.30 -6.31 3.62
N ARG A 167 7.36 -7.25 2.68
CA ARG A 167 6.59 -8.50 2.64
C ARG A 167 7.38 -9.58 1.91
N ASN A 168 6.89 -10.82 1.96
CA ASN A 168 7.41 -11.90 1.12
C ASN A 168 6.82 -11.81 -0.29
N PHE A 169 7.66 -11.84 -1.33
CA PHE A 169 7.24 -11.92 -2.73
C PHE A 169 8.41 -12.30 -3.66
N THR A 170 8.13 -12.46 -4.95
CA THR A 170 9.16 -12.63 -5.98
C THR A 170 9.16 -11.41 -6.88
N SER A 171 10.30 -10.73 -6.95
CA SER A 171 10.55 -9.63 -7.89
C SER A 171 11.19 -10.18 -9.17
N PRO A 172 11.32 -9.37 -10.23
CA PRO A 172 12.13 -9.72 -11.40
C PRO A 172 13.59 -10.06 -11.07
N PHE A 173 14.08 -9.67 -9.89
CA PHE A 173 15.47 -9.86 -9.45
C PHE A 173 15.63 -11.02 -8.47
N GLY A 174 14.54 -11.65 -8.02
CA GLY A 174 14.58 -12.83 -7.16
C GLY A 174 13.59 -12.79 -6.01
N LYS A 175 13.77 -13.71 -5.06
CA LYS A 175 12.92 -13.83 -3.88
C LYS A 175 13.25 -12.74 -2.87
N VAL A 176 12.22 -12.04 -2.41
CA VAL A 176 12.31 -11.02 -1.36
C VAL A 176 11.69 -11.58 -0.09
N THR A 177 12.42 -11.43 1.01
CA THR A 177 12.00 -11.89 2.34
C THR A 177 11.68 -10.69 3.22
N GLN A 178 10.54 -10.74 3.91
CA GLN A 178 10.11 -9.71 4.82
C GLN A 178 11.14 -9.47 5.93
N GLY A 179 11.43 -8.19 6.19
CA GLY A 179 12.36 -7.74 7.23
C GLY A 179 13.84 -8.05 6.94
N LYS A 180 14.17 -8.53 5.73
CA LYS A 180 15.55 -8.80 5.31
C LYS A 180 15.97 -7.84 4.21
N ILE A 181 17.26 -7.53 4.20
CA ILE A 181 17.88 -6.80 3.08
C ILE A 181 17.76 -7.68 1.83
N ASP A 182 17.35 -7.08 0.72
CA ASP A 182 17.31 -7.71 -0.60
C ASP A 182 18.63 -7.43 -1.34
N PRO A 183 19.57 -8.39 -1.39
CA PRO A 183 20.85 -8.18 -2.04
C PRO A 183 20.73 -8.14 -3.57
N ASN A 184 19.60 -8.58 -4.13
CA ASN A 184 19.41 -8.71 -5.56
C ASN A 184 18.70 -7.50 -6.17
N PHE A 185 18.24 -6.55 -5.37
CA PHE A 185 17.55 -5.38 -5.88
C PHE A 185 18.48 -4.51 -6.73
N MET A 186 18.32 -4.63 -8.05
CA MET A 186 18.99 -3.82 -9.09
C MET A 186 20.44 -3.44 -8.77
N PRO A 187 21.34 -4.41 -8.54
CA PRO A 187 22.68 -4.11 -8.08
C PRO A 187 23.44 -3.23 -9.08
N THR A 188 24.06 -2.17 -8.58
CA THR A 188 24.94 -1.30 -9.37
C THR A 188 26.38 -1.58 -8.98
N ILE A 189 27.20 -2.00 -9.96
CA ILE A 189 28.61 -2.30 -9.71
C ILE A 189 29.38 -0.99 -9.80
N PRO A 190 29.92 -0.44 -8.69
CA PRO A 190 30.69 0.79 -8.77
C PRO A 190 32.06 0.57 -9.42
N PRO A 191 32.59 1.60 -10.08
CA PRO A 191 33.98 1.62 -10.53
C PRO A 191 34.94 1.59 -9.32
N LYS A 192 36.17 1.15 -9.59
CA LYS A 192 37.24 1.12 -8.60
C LYS A 192 37.52 2.52 -8.03
#